data_AF-A0A937ZYF4-F1
#
_entry.id   AF-A0A937ZYF4-F1
#
_cell.length_a   1.000
_cell.length_b   1.000
_cell.length_c   1.000
_cell.angle_alpha   90.00
_cell.angle_beta   90.00
_cell.angle_gamma   90.00
#
_symmetry.space_group_name_H-M   'P 1'
#
loop_
_entity.id
_entity.type
_entity.pdbx_description
1 polymer ?
#
loop_
_entity_poly.entity_id
_entity_poly.type
_entity_poly.pdbx_seq_one_letter_code
_entity_poly.pdbx_strand_id
1 'polypeptide(L)'
;MGQEAVERIASAGDLDALEALRVEFLGKQGSVSALLKTLGGLSPEERTEVGPKIHGLRESVSEALTARKAALEAGVLEARLATETIDLTLPAPEAPKGSVHPVSQVMDELAEVFADLGFAVAAGPEIEDDWHNFSALNMPESHPAREMHDTFYFGENRRAPNGGRMLLRTHTSPVQVRTMLQRGAPLRIIAPGRVYRSDSDATHTPMFHQVEGLVIDRDIHLGHLKWTLETFLKAFFEREDIVMRLRPSYFPFTEPSVEVDVGFAVESGPNGKARRVLGGGGDEPGHGWMELLGSGMVNRRVIEFAGLDPDQWQGFAFGVGVDRLAMLKYGMDDLRAFFDGDARWLRHYGFSAFDQPTLSAGVGSTVGARS
;
A
#
# COMPACT_ATOMS: atom_id res chain seq x y z
N MET A 1 -23.68 72.68 0.10
CA MET A 1 -23.25 71.83 1.23
C MET A 1 -23.46 70.34 0.97
N GLY A 2 -24.69 69.82 0.83
CA GLY A 2 -24.89 68.36 0.65
C GLY A 2 -24.26 67.79 -0.63
N GLN A 3 -24.51 68.43 -1.77
CA GLN A 3 -23.95 68.00 -3.06
C GLN A 3 -22.41 68.12 -3.09
N GLU A 4 -21.88 69.23 -2.58
CA GLU A 4 -20.44 69.47 -2.43
C GLU A 4 -19.75 68.45 -1.51
N ALA A 5 -20.37 68.06 -0.39
CA ALA A 5 -19.81 67.05 0.51
C ALA A 5 -19.73 65.68 -0.18
N VAL A 6 -20.78 65.29 -0.91
CA VAL A 6 -20.82 64.03 -1.68
C VAL A 6 -19.77 64.02 -2.78
N GLU A 7 -19.57 65.13 -3.50
CA GLU A 7 -18.53 65.24 -4.53
C GLU A 7 -17.10 65.14 -3.95
N ARG A 8 -16.84 65.79 -2.82
CA ARG A 8 -15.55 65.70 -2.12
C ARG A 8 -15.28 64.27 -1.61
N ILE A 9 -16.30 63.61 -1.08
CA ILE A 9 -16.22 62.19 -0.67
C ILE A 9 -15.94 61.30 -1.87
N ALA A 10 -16.65 61.48 -2.99
CA ALA A 10 -16.43 60.72 -4.21
C ALA A 10 -15.00 60.89 -4.77
N SER A 11 -14.38 62.05 -4.52
CA SER A 11 -13.04 62.40 -5.00
C SER A 11 -11.91 62.00 -4.04
N ALA A 12 -12.21 61.42 -2.87
CA ALA A 12 -11.21 60.98 -1.90
C ALA A 12 -10.30 59.88 -2.50
N GLY A 13 -8.99 60.14 -2.59
CA GLY A 13 -8.03 59.28 -3.27
C GLY A 13 -7.60 58.04 -2.48
N ASP A 14 -7.71 58.08 -1.16
CA ASP A 14 -7.30 57.00 -0.25
C ASP A 14 -8.14 57.01 1.03
N LEU A 15 -7.92 56.01 1.88
CA LEU A 15 -8.66 55.84 3.13
C LEU A 15 -8.36 56.96 4.15
N ASP A 16 -7.16 57.53 4.13
CA ASP A 16 -6.77 58.62 5.04
C ASP A 16 -7.48 59.93 4.67
N ALA A 17 -7.57 60.24 3.38
CA ALA A 17 -8.32 61.35 2.84
C ALA A 17 -9.82 61.19 3.11
N LEU A 18 -10.35 59.96 3.00
CA LEU A 18 -11.75 59.68 3.32
C LEU A 18 -12.03 59.84 4.82
N GLU A 19 -11.11 59.42 5.69
CA GLU A 19 -11.23 59.59 7.14
C GLU A 19 -11.16 61.06 7.56
N ALA A 20 -10.31 61.86 6.91
CA ALA A 20 -10.28 63.30 7.09
C ALA A 20 -11.65 63.95 6.77
N LEU A 21 -12.28 63.56 5.66
CA LEU A 21 -13.63 64.04 5.30
C LEU A 21 -14.71 63.55 6.26
N ARG A 22 -14.60 62.31 6.78
CA ARG A 22 -15.51 61.79 7.82
C ARG A 22 -15.45 62.67 9.07
N VAL A 23 -14.25 63.03 9.51
CA VAL A 23 -14.05 63.92 10.68
C VAL A 23 -14.56 65.32 10.40
N GLU A 24 -14.31 65.86 9.20
CA GLU A 24 -14.75 67.21 8.79
C GLU A 24 -16.28 67.35 8.72
N PHE A 25 -16.99 66.35 8.21
CA PHE A 25 -18.45 66.42 8.06
C PHE A 25 -19.20 65.86 9.29
N LEU A 26 -18.80 64.68 9.78
CA LEU A 26 -19.52 63.91 10.81
C LEU A 26 -18.79 63.85 12.17
N GLY A 27 -17.62 64.46 12.31
CA GLY A 27 -16.90 64.51 13.58
C GLY A 27 -17.65 65.31 14.67
N LYS A 28 -17.12 65.33 15.90
CA LYS A 28 -17.75 66.03 17.05
C LYS A 28 -17.97 67.53 16.81
N GLN A 29 -17.10 68.15 16.00
CA GLN A 29 -17.19 69.54 15.53
C GLN A 29 -17.40 69.64 14.01
N GLY A 30 -17.80 68.55 13.37
CA GLY A 30 -18.00 68.52 11.93
C GLY A 30 -19.16 69.40 11.49
N SER A 31 -19.14 69.86 10.25
CA SER A 31 -20.12 70.83 9.72
C SER A 31 -21.56 70.29 9.76
N VAL A 32 -21.78 69.00 9.50
CA VAL A 32 -23.12 68.37 9.61
C VAL A 32 -23.51 68.16 11.07
N SER A 33 -22.56 67.78 11.93
CA SER A 33 -22.77 67.68 13.38
C SER A 33 -23.10 69.02 14.03
N ALA A 34 -22.53 70.13 13.52
CA ALA A 34 -22.85 71.49 13.95
C ALA A 34 -24.30 71.87 13.59
N LEU A 35 -24.77 71.51 12.39
CA LEU A 35 -26.17 71.69 11.98
C LEU A 35 -27.13 70.85 12.82
N LEU A 36 -26.76 69.63 13.22
CA LEU A 36 -27.60 68.83 14.11
C LEU A 36 -27.76 69.45 15.51
N LYS A 37 -26.75 70.19 16.00
CA LYS A 37 -26.82 70.90 17.30
C LYS A 37 -27.78 72.08 17.26
N THR A 38 -27.99 72.73 16.11
CA THR A 38 -28.91 73.89 16.02
C THR A 38 -30.38 73.47 16.17
N LEU A 39 -30.71 72.21 15.90
CA LEU A 39 -32.07 71.66 16.10
C LEU A 39 -32.56 71.71 17.56
N GLY A 40 -31.65 71.79 18.54
CA GLY A 40 -32.00 71.89 19.96
C GLY A 40 -32.55 73.26 20.37
N GLY A 41 -32.36 74.30 19.55
CA GLY A 41 -32.81 75.67 19.82
C GLY A 41 -34.02 76.12 18.99
N LEU A 42 -34.61 75.25 18.16
CA LEU A 42 -35.73 75.58 17.27
C LEU A 42 -37.09 75.31 17.93
N SER A 43 -38.10 76.08 17.53
CA SER A 43 -39.50 75.85 17.92
C SER A 43 -40.04 74.53 17.35
N PRO A 44 -41.14 73.97 17.90
CA PRO A 44 -41.74 72.74 17.40
C PRO A 44 -42.15 72.80 15.91
N GLU A 45 -42.66 73.95 15.44
CA GLU A 45 -43.02 74.13 14.03
C GLU A 45 -41.77 74.15 13.12
N GLU A 46 -40.73 74.91 13.49
CA GLU A 46 -39.49 75.01 12.70
C GLU A 46 -38.70 73.69 12.67
N ARG A 47 -38.72 72.94 13.78
CA ARG A 47 -38.07 71.63 13.88
C ARG A 47 -38.71 70.59 12.97
N THR A 48 -40.02 70.69 12.74
CA THR A 48 -40.77 69.80 11.84
C THR A 48 -40.38 70.01 10.37
N GLU A 49 -40.04 71.25 9.98
CA GLU A 49 -39.63 71.57 8.61
C GLU A 49 -38.12 71.37 8.36
N VAL A 50 -37.28 71.75 9.31
CA VAL A 50 -35.81 71.77 9.15
C VAL A 50 -35.15 70.46 9.56
N GLY A 51 -35.73 69.73 10.52
CA GLY A 51 -35.23 68.44 11.01
C GLY A 51 -35.01 67.39 9.90
N PRO A 52 -36.03 67.10 9.07
CA PRO A 52 -35.90 66.12 7.98
C PRO A 52 -34.80 66.48 6.98
N LYS A 53 -34.62 67.78 6.67
CA LYS A 53 -33.58 68.26 5.73
C LYS A 53 -32.17 68.00 6.25
N ILE A 54 -31.93 68.22 7.55
CA ILE A 54 -30.62 67.98 8.20
C ILE A 54 -30.37 66.48 8.39
N HIS A 55 -31.40 65.70 8.74
CA HIS A 55 -31.28 64.24 8.84
C HIS A 55 -30.99 63.59 7.48
N GLY A 56 -31.68 64.00 6.42
CA GLY A 56 -31.39 63.53 5.06
C GLY A 56 -29.99 63.90 4.57
N LEU A 57 -29.49 65.09 4.93
CA LEU A 57 -28.09 65.48 4.65
C LEU A 57 -27.09 64.57 5.39
N ARG A 58 -27.34 64.24 6.66
CA ARG A 58 -26.47 63.33 7.43
C ARG A 58 -26.46 61.94 6.82
N GLU A 59 -27.62 61.45 6.43
CA GLU A 59 -27.80 60.14 5.80
C GLU A 59 -27.05 60.09 4.46
N SER A 60 -27.25 61.06 3.57
CA SER A 60 -26.58 61.11 2.27
C SER A 60 -25.05 61.16 2.39
N VAL A 61 -24.53 61.91 3.36
CA VAL A 61 -23.08 61.99 3.64
C VAL A 61 -22.56 60.66 4.21
N SER A 62 -23.30 60.03 5.11
CA SER A 62 -22.93 58.74 5.69
C SER A 62 -22.94 57.61 4.65
N GLU A 63 -23.93 57.58 3.77
CA GLU A 63 -24.02 56.64 2.66
C GLU A 63 -22.86 56.84 1.68
N ALA A 64 -22.58 58.08 1.28
CA ALA A 64 -21.47 58.39 0.39
C ALA A 64 -20.12 57.97 0.98
N LEU A 65 -19.89 58.22 2.28
CA LEU A 65 -18.67 57.78 2.98
C LEU A 65 -18.55 56.25 2.99
N THR A 66 -19.65 55.55 3.28
CA THR A 66 -19.68 54.09 3.32
C THR A 66 -19.42 53.50 1.94
N ALA A 67 -20.08 54.01 0.91
CA ALA A 67 -19.90 53.57 -0.47
C ALA A 67 -18.47 53.83 -0.97
N ARG A 68 -17.91 55.02 -0.70
CA ARG A 68 -16.53 55.33 -1.10
C ARG A 68 -15.51 54.47 -0.36
N LYS A 69 -15.72 54.24 0.94
CA LYS A 69 -14.86 53.36 1.74
C LYS A 69 -14.82 51.95 1.15
N ALA A 70 -15.98 51.37 0.86
CA ALA A 70 -16.07 50.06 0.24
C ALA A 70 -15.37 50.00 -1.12
N ALA A 71 -15.51 51.05 -1.96
CA ALA A 71 -14.84 51.13 -3.25
C ALA A 71 -13.31 51.20 -3.13
N LEU A 72 -12.79 51.98 -2.16
CA LEU A 72 -11.35 52.07 -1.91
C LEU A 72 -10.78 50.77 -1.34
N GLU A 73 -11.48 50.14 -0.38
CA GLU A 73 -11.08 48.84 0.18
C GLU A 73 -11.07 47.74 -0.89
N ALA A 74 -12.08 47.71 -1.78
CA ALA A 74 -12.12 46.79 -2.92
C ALA A 74 -10.97 47.04 -3.89
N GLY A 75 -10.65 48.30 -4.20
CA GLY A 75 -9.51 48.65 -5.06
C GLY A 75 -8.16 48.22 -4.50
N VAL A 76 -7.97 48.37 -3.18
CA VAL A 76 -6.77 47.88 -2.47
C VAL A 76 -6.69 46.35 -2.53
N LEU A 77 -7.82 45.66 -2.31
CA LEU A 77 -7.89 44.21 -2.38
C LEU A 77 -7.58 43.69 -3.78
N GLU A 78 -8.17 44.28 -4.83
CA GLU A 78 -7.91 43.88 -6.23
C GLU A 78 -6.44 44.10 -6.62
N ALA A 79 -5.84 45.23 -6.23
CA ALA A 79 -4.41 45.46 -6.47
C ALA A 79 -3.54 44.42 -5.74
N ARG A 80 -3.93 44.01 -4.54
CA ARG A 80 -3.25 42.95 -3.79
C ARG A 80 -3.42 41.58 -4.46
N LEU A 81 -4.62 41.22 -4.89
CA LEU A 81 -4.89 39.96 -5.60
C LEU A 81 -4.11 39.87 -6.92
N ALA A 82 -4.05 40.98 -7.67
CA ALA A 82 -3.28 41.06 -8.91
C ALA A 82 -1.77 40.88 -8.70
N THR A 83 -1.23 41.28 -7.54
CA THR A 83 0.20 41.15 -7.20
C THR A 83 0.55 39.83 -6.51
N GLU A 84 -0.40 39.22 -5.80
CA GLU A 84 -0.26 37.93 -5.12
C GLU A 84 -0.72 36.74 -5.98
N THR A 85 -1.00 36.96 -7.26
CA THR A 85 -1.34 35.86 -8.19
C THR A 85 -0.11 34.96 -8.39
N ILE A 86 -0.29 33.68 -8.10
CA ILE A 86 0.73 32.64 -8.33
C ILE A 86 0.34 31.78 -9.53
N ASP A 87 1.34 31.30 -10.25
CA ASP A 87 1.14 30.30 -11.30
C ASP A 87 0.91 28.92 -10.67
N LEU A 88 -0.36 28.52 -10.58
CA LEU A 88 -0.78 27.21 -10.05
C LEU A 88 -0.41 26.04 -10.97
N THR A 89 0.14 26.29 -12.16
CA THR A 89 0.63 25.25 -13.08
C THR A 89 2.07 24.86 -12.81
N LEU A 90 2.81 25.66 -12.00
CA LEU A 90 4.17 25.30 -11.60
C LEU A 90 4.17 23.99 -10.79
N PRO A 91 5.14 23.09 -11.02
CA PRO A 91 5.28 21.90 -10.21
C PRO A 91 5.49 22.30 -8.74
N ALA A 92 4.79 21.62 -7.84
CA ALA A 92 5.09 21.71 -6.42
C ALA A 92 6.56 21.31 -6.16
N PRO A 93 7.25 21.92 -5.19
CA PRO A 93 8.60 21.52 -4.82
C PRO A 93 8.68 20.01 -4.58
N GLU A 94 9.65 19.35 -5.22
CA GLU A 94 9.81 17.91 -5.08
C GLU A 94 10.28 17.57 -3.65
N ALA A 95 9.50 16.73 -2.97
CA ALA A 95 9.92 16.05 -1.76
C ALA A 95 10.43 14.63 -2.12
N PRO A 96 11.45 14.10 -1.43
CA PRO A 96 11.87 12.72 -1.61
C PRO A 96 10.68 11.77 -1.42
N LYS A 97 10.41 10.93 -2.42
CA LYS A 97 9.39 9.88 -2.35
C LYS A 97 10.07 8.53 -2.19
N GLY A 98 9.61 7.76 -1.21
CA GLY A 98 9.99 6.36 -1.06
C GLY A 98 9.14 5.46 -1.95
N SER A 99 9.63 4.25 -2.19
CA SER A 99 8.92 3.19 -2.88
C SER A 99 9.02 1.90 -2.07
N VAL A 100 7.92 1.14 -2.02
CA VAL A 100 7.89 -0.21 -1.46
C VAL A 100 8.43 -1.19 -2.50
N HIS A 101 9.29 -2.10 -2.06
CA HIS A 101 9.89 -3.10 -2.94
C HIS A 101 8.84 -4.13 -3.40
N PRO A 102 8.85 -4.59 -4.67
CA PRO A 102 7.85 -5.53 -5.17
C PRO A 102 7.69 -6.82 -4.38
N VAL A 103 8.78 -7.37 -3.84
CA VAL A 103 8.70 -8.55 -2.95
C VAL A 103 7.94 -8.24 -1.67
N SER A 104 8.18 -7.07 -1.06
CA SER A 104 7.46 -6.65 0.14
C SER A 104 5.97 -6.47 -0.14
N GLN A 105 5.65 -5.83 -1.28
CA GLN A 105 4.27 -5.70 -1.74
C GLN A 105 3.59 -7.06 -1.89
N VAL A 106 4.24 -8.02 -2.57
CA VAL A 106 3.68 -9.37 -2.74
C VAL A 106 3.56 -10.11 -1.40
N MET A 107 4.49 -9.94 -0.47
CA MET A 107 4.35 -10.53 0.87
C MET A 107 3.12 -9.98 1.62
N ASP A 108 2.87 -8.67 1.53
CA ASP A 108 1.71 -8.04 2.15
C ASP A 108 0.40 -8.49 1.46
N GLU A 109 0.40 -8.61 0.13
CA GLU A 109 -0.72 -9.16 -0.64
C GLU A 109 -1.05 -10.61 -0.26
N LEU A 110 -0.01 -11.43 -0.11
CA LEU A 110 -0.16 -12.81 0.35
C LEU A 110 -0.71 -12.86 1.77
N ALA A 111 -0.21 -12.00 2.66
CA ALA A 111 -0.69 -11.92 4.02
C ALA A 111 -2.18 -11.56 4.08
N GLU A 112 -2.61 -10.58 3.27
CA GLU A 112 -4.02 -10.16 3.18
C GLU A 112 -4.92 -11.29 2.67
N VAL A 113 -4.56 -11.93 1.54
CA VAL A 113 -5.34 -13.04 0.96
C VAL A 113 -5.52 -14.19 1.95
N PHE A 114 -4.44 -14.57 2.65
CA PHE A 114 -4.48 -15.69 3.59
C PHE A 114 -5.10 -15.31 4.94
N ALA A 115 -5.04 -14.05 5.35
CA ALA A 115 -5.73 -13.56 6.55
C ALA A 115 -7.25 -13.73 6.43
N ASP A 116 -7.83 -13.45 5.27
CA ASP A 116 -9.26 -13.63 5.01
C ASP A 116 -9.67 -15.12 5.01
N LEU A 117 -8.75 -16.01 4.62
CA LEU A 117 -8.90 -17.47 4.76
C LEU A 117 -8.68 -17.99 6.19
N GLY A 118 -8.41 -17.10 7.15
CA GLY A 118 -8.22 -17.42 8.57
C GLY A 118 -6.83 -17.96 8.92
N PHE A 119 -5.82 -17.69 8.10
CA PHE A 119 -4.43 -18.02 8.42
C PHE A 119 -3.78 -16.90 9.21
N ALA A 120 -2.89 -17.26 10.15
CA ALA A 120 -2.03 -16.32 10.84
C ALA A 120 -0.62 -16.29 10.22
N VAL A 121 0.03 -15.13 10.23
CA VAL A 121 1.45 -15.04 9.84
C VAL A 121 2.32 -15.59 10.97
N ALA A 122 3.25 -16.49 10.63
CA ALA A 122 4.27 -17.01 11.52
C ALA A 122 5.66 -16.70 10.96
N ALA A 123 6.61 -16.43 11.85
CA ALA A 123 8.00 -16.15 11.49
C ALA A 123 8.94 -17.02 12.30
N GLY A 124 10.13 -17.25 11.76
CA GLY A 124 11.20 -17.97 12.45
C GLY A 124 12.58 -17.52 11.96
N PRO A 125 13.65 -18.03 12.60
CA PRO A 125 15.00 -17.61 12.29
C PRO A 125 15.41 -18.03 10.88
N GLU A 126 16.33 -17.27 10.27
CA GLU A 126 16.94 -17.59 8.97
C GLU A 126 18.12 -18.57 9.13
N ILE A 127 18.77 -18.53 10.30
CA ILE A 127 19.81 -19.48 10.68
C ILE A 127 19.13 -20.59 11.47
N GLU A 128 19.19 -21.80 10.94
CA GLU A 128 18.52 -22.97 11.48
C GLU A 128 19.51 -24.06 11.89
N ASP A 129 19.03 -24.98 12.72
CA ASP A 129 19.72 -26.24 12.98
C ASP A 129 19.26 -27.34 11.98
N ASP A 130 20.11 -28.34 11.78
CA ASP A 130 19.83 -29.49 10.90
C ASP A 130 18.53 -30.23 11.27
N TRP A 131 18.17 -30.24 12.55
CA TRP A 131 16.99 -30.96 13.01
C TRP A 131 15.71 -30.30 12.50
N HIS A 132 15.55 -28.99 12.69
CA HIS A 132 14.37 -28.27 12.23
C HIS A 132 14.32 -28.15 10.70
N ASN A 133 15.48 -27.97 10.04
CA ASN A 133 15.52 -27.81 8.58
C ASN A 133 15.39 -29.11 7.80
N PHE A 134 15.72 -30.26 8.39
CA PHE A 134 15.69 -31.51 7.63
C PHE A 134 15.09 -32.68 8.41
N SER A 135 15.61 -32.99 9.59
CA SER A 135 15.25 -34.23 10.29
C SER A 135 13.77 -34.26 10.69
N ALA A 136 13.25 -33.17 11.24
CA ALA A 136 11.85 -33.03 11.61
C ALA A 136 10.90 -32.97 10.39
N LEU A 137 11.45 -32.77 9.19
CA LEU A 137 10.73 -32.80 7.92
C LEU A 137 10.88 -34.15 7.20
N ASN A 138 11.23 -35.20 7.95
CA ASN A 138 11.38 -36.57 7.46
C ASN A 138 12.41 -36.71 6.31
N MET A 139 13.40 -35.83 6.26
CA MET A 139 14.51 -35.92 5.33
C MET A 139 15.65 -36.66 6.03
N PRO A 140 16.08 -37.87 5.64
CA PRO A 140 17.18 -38.57 6.30
C PRO A 140 18.54 -37.91 6.06
N GLU A 141 19.57 -38.24 6.83
CA GLU A 141 20.94 -37.69 6.69
C GLU A 141 21.52 -37.87 5.28
N SER A 142 21.18 -38.97 4.60
CA SER A 142 21.60 -39.29 3.24
C SER A 142 20.80 -38.57 2.15
N HIS A 143 19.90 -37.65 2.51
CA HIS A 143 19.05 -36.96 1.54
C HIS A 143 19.87 -35.94 0.72
N PRO A 144 19.76 -35.90 -0.63
CA PRO A 144 20.57 -35.02 -1.47
C PRO A 144 20.53 -33.55 -1.07
N ALA A 145 19.36 -33.03 -0.69
CA ALA A 145 19.22 -31.64 -0.24
C ALA A 145 20.09 -31.26 1.00
N ARG A 146 20.60 -32.24 1.76
CA ARG A 146 21.51 -32.01 2.89
C ARG A 146 22.98 -31.87 2.47
N GLU A 147 23.30 -32.17 1.22
CA GLU A 147 24.66 -32.12 0.72
C GLU A 147 25.24 -30.69 0.77
N MET A 148 26.56 -30.58 0.92
CA MET A 148 27.24 -29.28 1.10
C MET A 148 27.17 -28.38 -0.14
N HIS A 149 26.89 -28.93 -1.33
CA HIS A 149 26.77 -28.16 -2.56
C HIS A 149 25.41 -27.48 -2.73
N ASP A 150 24.39 -27.91 -1.98
CA ASP A 150 23.03 -27.35 -2.06
C ASP A 150 22.70 -26.42 -0.88
N THR A 151 23.33 -26.64 0.28
CA THR A 151 23.02 -25.95 1.54
C THR A 151 24.23 -25.21 2.13
N PHE A 152 24.02 -23.95 2.53
CA PHE A 152 25.03 -23.16 3.23
C PHE A 152 25.13 -23.55 4.71
N TYR A 153 26.15 -24.32 5.05
CA TYR A 153 26.45 -24.70 6.43
C TYR A 153 27.45 -23.74 7.09
N PHE A 154 27.28 -23.53 8.39
CA PHE A 154 28.28 -22.85 9.21
C PHE A 154 29.44 -23.78 9.57
N GLY A 155 30.61 -23.19 9.85
CA GLY A 155 31.80 -23.90 10.29
C GLY A 155 31.61 -24.66 11.61
N GLU A 156 32.55 -25.55 11.93
CA GLU A 156 32.47 -26.42 13.10
C GLU A 156 32.46 -25.69 14.45
N ASN A 157 32.95 -24.46 14.45
CA ASN A 157 32.92 -23.56 15.60
C ASN A 157 31.50 -23.05 15.95
N ARG A 158 30.50 -23.30 15.11
CA ARG A 158 29.11 -22.92 15.35
C ARG A 158 28.20 -24.14 15.24
N ARG A 159 27.80 -24.68 16.40
CA ARG A 159 26.91 -25.85 16.53
C ARG A 159 25.63 -25.46 17.28
N ALA A 160 24.56 -26.19 17.01
CA ALA A 160 23.33 -26.10 17.77
C ALA A 160 23.56 -26.60 19.21
N PRO A 161 22.71 -26.21 20.18
CA PRO A 161 22.83 -26.67 21.57
C PRO A 161 22.83 -28.21 21.74
N ASN A 162 22.19 -28.93 20.82
CA ASN A 162 22.15 -30.39 20.77
C ASN A 162 23.35 -31.03 20.04
N GLY A 163 24.35 -30.23 19.64
CA GLY A 163 25.52 -30.68 18.86
C GLY A 163 25.30 -30.75 17.35
N GLY A 164 24.09 -30.44 16.86
CA GLY A 164 23.78 -30.43 15.43
C GLY A 164 24.51 -29.34 14.62
N ARG A 165 24.56 -29.53 13.30
CA ARG A 165 25.09 -28.52 12.37
C ARG A 165 24.12 -27.33 12.29
N MET A 166 24.68 -26.13 12.18
CA MET A 166 23.92 -24.92 11.87
C MET A 166 24.02 -24.63 10.37
N LEU A 167 22.96 -24.10 9.77
CA LEU A 167 22.88 -23.74 8.35
C LEU A 167 22.00 -22.50 8.13
N LEU A 168 22.05 -21.92 6.93
CA LEU A 168 21.03 -20.98 6.46
C LEU A 168 19.86 -21.78 5.88
N ARG A 169 18.65 -21.56 6.38
CA ARG A 169 17.48 -22.37 6.02
C ARG A 169 17.23 -22.40 4.50
N THR A 170 16.87 -23.57 3.97
CA THR A 170 16.68 -23.81 2.53
C THR A 170 15.24 -23.59 2.06
N HIS A 171 14.33 -23.48 3.02
CA HIS A 171 12.88 -23.30 2.89
C HIS A 171 12.33 -22.78 4.23
N THR A 172 11.09 -22.29 4.29
CA THR A 172 10.48 -21.76 5.53
C THR A 172 9.73 -22.83 6.34
N SER A 173 9.76 -24.09 5.90
CA SER A 173 9.21 -25.25 6.63
C SER A 173 9.67 -25.41 8.10
N PRO A 174 10.88 -24.98 8.53
CA PRO A 174 11.24 -25.01 9.95
C PRO A 174 10.24 -24.25 10.84
N VAL A 175 9.65 -23.17 10.33
CA VAL A 175 8.64 -22.38 11.04
C VAL A 175 7.40 -23.22 11.32
N GLN A 176 7.03 -24.12 10.41
CA GLN A 176 5.89 -25.03 10.55
C GLN A 176 6.08 -25.95 11.76
N VAL A 177 7.23 -26.66 11.81
CA VAL A 177 7.58 -27.56 12.92
C VAL A 177 7.64 -26.80 14.24
N ARG A 178 8.32 -25.65 14.27
CA ARG A 178 8.42 -24.80 15.48
C ARG A 178 7.05 -24.36 15.98
N THR A 179 6.17 -23.96 15.07
CA THR A 179 4.83 -23.48 15.45
C THR A 179 3.96 -24.60 16.00
N MET A 180 4.00 -25.80 15.38
CA MET A 180 3.30 -26.97 15.90
C MET A 180 3.81 -27.37 17.30
N LEU A 181 5.14 -27.39 17.52
CA LEU A 181 5.71 -27.67 18.84
C LEU A 181 5.30 -26.65 19.91
N GLN A 182 5.21 -25.36 19.53
CA GLN A 182 4.89 -24.29 20.48
C GLN A 182 3.40 -24.17 20.77
N ARG A 183 2.55 -24.31 19.76
CA ARG A 183 1.12 -23.97 19.82
C ARG A 183 0.20 -25.20 19.75
N GLY A 184 0.69 -26.34 19.27
CA GLY A 184 -0.12 -27.52 18.99
C GLY A 184 -1.05 -27.34 17.79
N ALA A 185 -2.18 -28.06 17.81
CA ALA A 185 -3.24 -28.03 16.81
C ALA A 185 -4.61 -27.74 17.46
N PRO A 186 -5.60 -27.18 16.73
CA PRO A 186 -5.57 -26.85 15.30
C PRO A 186 -4.71 -25.63 14.98
N LEU A 187 -4.20 -25.57 13.75
CA LEU A 187 -3.25 -24.55 13.31
C LEU A 187 -3.47 -24.19 11.84
N ARG A 188 -3.50 -22.89 11.51
CA ARG A 188 -3.50 -22.37 10.14
C ARG A 188 -2.52 -21.21 10.06
N ILE A 189 -1.41 -21.40 9.36
CA ILE A 189 -0.37 -20.39 9.27
C ILE A 189 0.19 -20.26 7.87
N ILE A 190 0.67 -19.06 7.54
CA ILE A 190 1.62 -18.84 6.47
C ILE A 190 2.95 -18.35 7.05
N ALA A 191 4.05 -18.78 6.47
CA ALA A 191 5.42 -18.48 6.89
C ALA A 191 6.19 -17.84 5.74
N PRO A 192 6.01 -16.54 5.48
CA PRO A 192 6.83 -15.80 4.53
C PRO A 192 8.24 -15.59 5.08
N GLY A 193 9.25 -15.66 4.21
CA GLY A 193 10.61 -15.32 4.61
C GLY A 193 11.68 -15.61 3.58
N ARG A 194 12.89 -15.11 3.88
CA ARG A 194 14.11 -15.37 3.11
C ARG A 194 14.58 -16.81 3.27
N VAL A 195 15.05 -17.41 2.20
CA VAL A 195 15.60 -18.76 2.15
C VAL A 195 16.87 -18.74 1.28
N TYR A 196 17.74 -19.72 1.49
CA TYR A 196 19.08 -19.72 0.93
C TYR A 196 19.40 -21.06 0.30
N ARG A 197 19.96 -21.03 -0.92
CA ARG A 197 20.44 -22.23 -1.63
C ARG A 197 21.75 -21.90 -2.31
N SER A 198 22.67 -22.86 -2.36
CA SER A 198 23.97 -22.66 -2.99
C SER A 198 23.89 -22.82 -4.52
N ASP A 199 22.97 -22.09 -5.15
CA ASP A 199 22.77 -22.03 -6.58
C ASP A 199 22.69 -20.55 -7.04
N SER A 200 23.27 -20.23 -8.19
CA SER A 200 23.36 -18.87 -8.71
C SER A 200 23.49 -18.87 -10.22
N ASP A 201 22.39 -18.59 -10.91
CA ASP A 201 22.32 -18.41 -12.35
C ASP A 201 21.34 -17.27 -12.73
N ALA A 202 20.83 -17.25 -13.97
CA ALA A 202 19.88 -16.21 -14.41
C ALA A 202 18.47 -16.34 -13.79
N THR A 203 18.10 -17.55 -13.36
CA THR A 203 16.80 -17.91 -12.79
C THR A 203 16.86 -18.27 -11.30
N HIS A 204 18.05 -18.49 -10.77
CA HIS A 204 18.32 -18.86 -9.39
C HIS A 204 19.23 -17.84 -8.73
N THR A 205 18.87 -17.43 -7.53
CA THR A 205 19.67 -16.53 -6.70
C THR A 205 19.97 -17.24 -5.37
N PRO A 206 21.15 -16.98 -4.77
CA PRO A 206 21.56 -17.71 -3.57
C PRO A 206 20.70 -17.36 -2.35
N MET A 207 19.96 -16.25 -2.41
CA MET A 207 18.92 -15.87 -1.48
C MET A 207 17.68 -15.43 -2.26
N PHE A 208 16.54 -16.00 -1.93
CA PHE A 208 15.24 -15.62 -2.46
C PHE A 208 14.18 -15.72 -1.37
N HIS A 209 12.92 -15.50 -1.71
CA HIS A 209 11.82 -15.45 -0.77
C HIS A 209 10.80 -16.56 -1.06
N GLN A 210 10.37 -17.24 0.00
CA GLN A 210 9.29 -18.20 -0.06
C GLN A 210 8.20 -17.82 0.92
N VAL A 211 6.96 -18.19 0.57
CA VAL A 211 5.89 -18.32 1.53
C VAL A 211 5.46 -19.77 1.55
N GLU A 212 5.33 -20.31 2.75
CA GLU A 212 4.80 -21.64 2.94
C GLU A 212 3.57 -21.60 3.82
N GLY A 213 2.52 -22.31 3.43
CA GLY A 213 1.32 -22.48 4.25
C GLY A 213 1.27 -23.84 4.91
N LEU A 214 0.69 -23.88 6.10
CA LEU A 214 0.37 -25.10 6.84
C LEU A 214 -1.05 -24.99 7.41
N VAL A 215 -1.83 -26.05 7.22
CA VAL A 215 -3.07 -26.29 7.94
C VAL A 215 -2.97 -27.64 8.65
N ILE A 216 -3.19 -27.67 9.96
CA ILE A 216 -3.40 -28.88 10.75
C ILE A 216 -4.76 -28.77 11.44
N ASP A 217 -5.65 -29.70 11.16
CA ASP A 217 -6.97 -29.78 11.81
C ASP A 217 -7.52 -31.22 11.71
N ARG A 218 -8.70 -31.46 12.28
CA ARG A 218 -9.42 -32.72 12.06
C ARG A 218 -10.06 -32.71 10.67
N ASP A 219 -10.13 -33.89 10.04
CA ASP A 219 -10.83 -34.11 8.75
C ASP A 219 -10.32 -33.29 7.53
N ILE A 220 -9.11 -32.73 7.62
CA ILE A 220 -8.45 -32.06 6.48
C ILE A 220 -8.06 -33.08 5.42
N HIS A 221 -8.26 -32.76 4.15
CA HIS A 221 -8.03 -33.70 3.03
C HIS A 221 -7.59 -32.95 1.77
N LEU A 222 -7.17 -33.67 0.73
CA LEU A 222 -6.61 -33.08 -0.50
C LEU A 222 -7.58 -32.09 -1.20
N GLY A 223 -8.89 -32.30 -1.09
CA GLY A 223 -9.89 -31.33 -1.58
C GLY A 223 -9.80 -29.95 -0.92
N HIS A 224 -9.48 -29.87 0.38
CA HIS A 224 -9.27 -28.61 1.09
C HIS A 224 -8.00 -27.90 0.58
N LEU A 225 -6.92 -28.64 0.37
CA LEU A 225 -5.70 -28.12 -0.26
C LEU A 225 -6.00 -27.53 -1.63
N LYS A 226 -6.67 -28.31 -2.50
CA LYS A 226 -7.02 -27.90 -3.86
C LYS A 226 -7.82 -26.59 -3.85
N TRP A 227 -8.88 -26.53 -3.04
CA TRP A 227 -9.72 -25.33 -2.95
C TRP A 227 -8.96 -24.13 -2.42
N THR A 228 -8.13 -24.31 -1.39
CA THR A 228 -7.32 -23.23 -0.80
C THR A 228 -6.38 -22.63 -1.84
N LEU A 229 -5.66 -23.47 -2.59
CA LEU A 229 -4.72 -23.03 -3.61
C LEU A 229 -5.42 -22.36 -4.80
N GLU A 230 -6.52 -22.92 -5.27
CA GLU A 230 -7.30 -22.34 -6.37
C GLU A 230 -7.85 -20.95 -5.98
N THR A 231 -8.40 -20.83 -4.76
CA THR A 231 -8.94 -19.56 -4.23
C THR A 231 -7.82 -18.53 -4.07
N PHE A 232 -6.69 -18.93 -3.49
CA PHE A 232 -5.51 -18.08 -3.35
C PHE A 232 -5.04 -17.56 -4.72
N LEU A 233 -4.88 -18.42 -5.72
CA LEU A 233 -4.36 -18.01 -7.02
C LEU A 233 -5.33 -17.09 -7.76
N LYS A 234 -6.64 -17.36 -7.71
CA LYS A 234 -7.67 -16.49 -8.29
C LYS A 234 -7.68 -15.11 -7.65
N ALA A 235 -7.63 -15.04 -6.32
CA ALA A 235 -7.60 -13.78 -5.59
C ALA A 235 -6.30 -13.00 -5.83
N PHE A 236 -5.15 -13.67 -5.76
CA PHE A 236 -3.84 -13.03 -5.89
C PHE A 236 -3.59 -12.48 -7.30
N PHE A 237 -3.94 -13.24 -8.35
CA PHE A 237 -3.81 -12.80 -9.74
C PHE A 237 -5.02 -11.99 -10.24
N GLU A 238 -6.06 -11.85 -9.42
CA GLU A 238 -7.30 -11.13 -9.73
C GLU A 238 -7.97 -11.65 -11.02
N ARG A 239 -7.99 -12.99 -11.15
CA ARG A 239 -8.47 -13.69 -12.35
C ARG A 239 -9.32 -14.89 -11.98
N GLU A 240 -10.56 -14.91 -12.46
CA GLU A 240 -11.49 -16.02 -12.24
C GLU A 240 -11.22 -17.24 -13.13
N ASP A 241 -10.54 -17.03 -14.26
CA ASP A 241 -10.27 -18.05 -15.28
C ASP A 241 -8.98 -18.84 -15.02
N ILE A 242 -8.40 -18.74 -13.82
CA ILE A 242 -7.26 -19.56 -13.41
C ILE A 242 -7.68 -21.04 -13.37
N VAL A 243 -6.99 -21.85 -14.18
CA VAL A 243 -7.15 -23.31 -14.17
C VAL A 243 -5.89 -23.95 -13.59
N MET A 244 -6.09 -24.85 -12.63
CA MET A 244 -5.04 -25.54 -11.89
C MET A 244 -5.00 -27.02 -12.23
N ARG A 245 -3.79 -27.59 -12.37
CA ARG A 245 -3.54 -29.02 -12.50
C ARG A 245 -2.65 -29.52 -11.36
N LEU A 246 -3.16 -30.48 -10.59
CA LEU A 246 -2.38 -31.19 -9.58
C LEU A 246 -1.66 -32.37 -10.24
N ARG A 247 -0.33 -32.33 -10.25
CA ARG A 247 0.53 -33.39 -10.80
C ARG A 247 1.23 -34.10 -9.65
N PRO A 248 1.19 -35.45 -9.56
CA PRO A 248 1.93 -36.17 -8.53
C PRO A 248 3.42 -35.81 -8.55
N SER A 249 3.98 -35.57 -7.37
CA SER A 249 5.41 -35.33 -7.17
C SER A 249 5.86 -36.06 -5.89
N TYR A 250 7.03 -35.73 -5.36
CA TYR A 250 7.55 -36.30 -4.11
C TYR A 250 8.25 -35.22 -3.28
N PHE A 251 7.78 -35.05 -2.03
CA PHE A 251 8.46 -34.30 -0.99
C PHE A 251 8.49 -35.15 0.29
N PRO A 252 9.64 -35.35 0.95
CA PRO A 252 9.72 -36.23 2.14
C PRO A 252 8.76 -35.86 3.28
N PHE A 253 8.36 -34.60 3.36
CA PHE A 253 7.46 -34.03 4.37
C PHE A 253 5.98 -34.03 3.98
N THR A 254 5.60 -34.51 2.79
CA THR A 254 4.20 -34.72 2.40
C THR A 254 3.94 -36.11 1.83
N GLU A 255 2.71 -36.62 1.98
CA GLU A 255 2.22 -37.86 1.36
C GLU A 255 0.67 -37.90 1.40
N PRO A 256 -0.04 -37.83 0.25
CA PRO A 256 0.49 -37.66 -1.10
C PRO A 256 1.04 -36.24 -1.34
N SER A 257 2.12 -36.17 -2.11
CA SER A 257 2.72 -34.93 -2.63
C SER A 257 2.21 -34.60 -4.03
N VAL A 258 1.95 -33.31 -4.29
CA VAL A 258 1.55 -32.80 -5.60
C VAL A 258 2.25 -31.48 -5.92
N GLU A 259 2.73 -31.36 -7.15
CA GLU A 259 3.07 -30.08 -7.76
C GLU A 259 1.83 -29.47 -8.42
N VAL A 260 1.81 -28.15 -8.45
CA VAL A 260 0.72 -27.38 -9.01
C VAL A 260 1.19 -26.65 -10.24
N ASP A 261 0.64 -27.06 -11.37
CA ASP A 261 0.80 -26.36 -12.64
C ASP A 261 -0.42 -25.45 -12.87
N VAL A 262 -0.18 -24.24 -13.36
CA VAL A 262 -1.22 -23.26 -13.72
C VAL A 262 -1.19 -23.03 -15.21
N GLY A 263 -2.37 -22.95 -15.83
CA GLY A 263 -2.50 -22.62 -17.24
C GLY A 263 -2.06 -21.18 -17.51
N PHE A 264 -1.40 -20.95 -18.64
CA PHE A 264 -0.98 -19.62 -19.08
C PHE A 264 -1.08 -19.49 -20.60
N ALA A 265 -1.32 -18.26 -21.07
CA ALA A 265 -1.17 -17.86 -22.46
C ALA A 265 0.11 -17.03 -22.64
N VAL A 266 0.65 -17.02 -23.87
CA VAL A 266 1.72 -16.10 -24.26
C VAL A 266 1.12 -14.93 -25.02
N GLU A 267 1.26 -13.74 -24.47
CA GLU A 267 0.76 -12.49 -25.05
C GLU A 267 1.90 -11.54 -25.41
N SER A 268 1.65 -10.59 -26.31
CA SER A 268 2.59 -9.50 -26.57
C SER A 268 2.57 -8.50 -25.42
N GLY A 269 3.62 -8.50 -24.61
CA GLY A 269 3.86 -7.54 -23.55
C GLY A 269 4.41 -6.19 -24.06
N PRO A 270 4.73 -5.27 -23.13
CA PRO A 270 5.29 -3.97 -23.47
C PRO A 270 6.54 -4.11 -24.35
N ASN A 271 6.65 -3.24 -25.36
CA ASN A 271 7.74 -3.25 -26.35
C ASN A 271 7.82 -4.51 -27.23
N GLY A 272 6.73 -5.28 -27.35
CA GLY A 272 6.66 -6.47 -28.22
C GLY A 272 7.34 -7.71 -27.65
N LYS A 273 7.78 -7.70 -26.38
CA LYS A 273 8.31 -8.88 -25.71
C LYS A 273 7.20 -9.85 -25.35
N ALA A 274 7.41 -11.14 -25.54
CA ALA A 274 6.46 -12.16 -25.10
C ALA A 274 6.34 -12.19 -23.57
N ARG A 275 5.12 -12.08 -23.04
CA ARG A 275 4.80 -12.19 -21.61
C ARG A 275 3.93 -13.42 -21.39
N ARG A 276 4.20 -14.16 -20.32
CA ARG A 276 3.30 -15.21 -19.83
C ARG A 276 2.23 -14.57 -18.95
N VAL A 277 0.97 -14.84 -19.27
CA VAL A 277 -0.18 -14.38 -18.49
C VAL A 277 -0.95 -15.61 -18.03
N LEU A 278 -1.12 -15.76 -16.73
CA LEU A 278 -1.85 -16.90 -16.16
C LEU A 278 -3.34 -16.81 -16.48
N GLY A 279 -3.97 -17.95 -16.74
CA GLY A 279 -5.38 -18.05 -17.11
C GLY A 279 -5.63 -19.08 -18.22
N GLY A 280 -6.86 -19.58 -18.30
CA GLY A 280 -7.27 -20.64 -19.22
C GLY A 280 -6.67 -22.01 -18.92
N GLY A 281 -7.19 -23.05 -19.54
CA GLY A 281 -6.62 -24.40 -19.45
C GLY A 281 -5.33 -24.51 -20.24
N GLY A 282 -4.29 -25.12 -19.66
CA GLY A 282 -3.00 -25.30 -20.35
C GLY A 282 -3.04 -26.24 -21.57
N ASP A 283 -4.15 -26.94 -21.80
CA ASP A 283 -4.39 -27.78 -22.97
C ASP A 283 -5.15 -27.03 -24.10
N GLU A 284 -5.52 -25.77 -23.88
CA GLU A 284 -6.19 -24.94 -24.87
C GLU A 284 -5.22 -24.44 -25.96
N PRO A 285 -5.68 -24.21 -27.21
CA PRO A 285 -4.83 -23.69 -28.27
C PRO A 285 -4.17 -22.36 -27.90
N GLY A 286 -2.83 -22.31 -27.94
CA GLY A 286 -2.06 -21.11 -27.57
C GLY A 286 -1.74 -20.99 -26.08
N HIS A 287 -2.18 -21.95 -25.26
CA HIS A 287 -1.87 -22.03 -23.84
C HIS A 287 -0.81 -23.10 -23.53
N GLY A 288 -0.31 -23.09 -22.31
CA GLY A 288 0.57 -24.11 -21.77
C GLY A 288 0.41 -24.26 -20.26
N TRP A 289 1.04 -25.28 -19.70
CA TRP A 289 1.12 -25.50 -18.26
C TRP A 289 2.45 -25.00 -17.72
N MET A 290 2.42 -24.29 -16.60
CA MET A 290 3.62 -23.85 -15.90
C MET A 290 3.54 -24.26 -14.43
N GLU A 291 4.53 -25.03 -13.98
CA GLU A 291 4.73 -25.32 -12.56
C GLU A 291 4.86 -24.01 -11.78
N LEU A 292 4.09 -23.86 -10.71
CA LEU A 292 4.09 -22.64 -9.89
C LEU A 292 4.48 -22.92 -8.43
N LEU A 293 3.99 -24.00 -7.84
CA LEU A 293 4.19 -24.30 -6.43
C LEU A 293 4.19 -25.81 -6.13
N GLY A 294 4.83 -26.18 -5.03
CA GLY A 294 4.79 -27.54 -4.47
C GLY A 294 3.85 -27.63 -3.28
N SER A 295 3.18 -28.77 -3.10
CA SER A 295 2.21 -28.96 -2.01
C SER A 295 1.96 -30.43 -1.70
N GLY A 296 1.15 -30.71 -0.67
CA GLY A 296 0.70 -32.06 -0.37
C GLY A 296 0.09 -32.18 1.02
N MET A 297 -0.40 -33.39 1.34
CA MET A 297 -0.85 -33.72 2.69
C MET A 297 0.36 -33.91 3.60
N VAL A 298 0.39 -33.34 4.80
CA VAL A 298 1.55 -33.44 5.70
C VAL A 298 1.83 -34.88 6.05
N ASN A 299 3.10 -35.30 5.89
CA ASN A 299 3.49 -36.67 6.18
C ASN A 299 3.32 -36.97 7.68
N ARG A 300 2.77 -38.14 8.01
CA ARG A 300 2.51 -38.58 9.40
C ARG A 300 3.73 -38.45 10.30
N ARG A 301 4.95 -38.75 9.81
CA ARG A 301 6.18 -38.61 10.59
C ARG A 301 6.49 -37.17 10.98
N VAL A 302 6.13 -36.20 10.15
CA VAL A 302 6.32 -34.77 10.46
C VAL A 302 5.37 -34.35 11.58
N ILE A 303 4.13 -34.84 11.55
CA ILE A 303 3.14 -34.63 12.62
C ILE A 303 3.66 -35.22 13.95
N GLU A 304 4.19 -36.45 13.91
CA GLU A 304 4.81 -37.09 15.07
C GLU A 304 6.03 -36.32 15.60
N PHE A 305 6.97 -35.92 14.74
CA PHE A 305 8.14 -35.11 15.13
C PHE A 305 7.76 -33.76 15.73
N ALA A 306 6.60 -33.22 15.35
CA ALA A 306 6.04 -31.99 15.90
C ALA A 306 5.27 -32.18 17.21
N GLY A 307 5.22 -33.41 17.75
CA GLY A 307 4.57 -33.72 19.04
C GLY A 307 3.05 -33.89 18.96
N LEU A 308 2.51 -34.12 17.76
CA LEU A 308 1.09 -34.33 17.52
C LEU A 308 0.80 -35.80 17.17
N ASP A 309 -0.42 -36.26 17.46
CA ASP A 309 -0.88 -37.60 17.11
C ASP A 309 -1.44 -37.63 15.68
N PRO A 310 -0.80 -38.34 14.71
CA PRO A 310 -1.25 -38.41 13.33
C PRO A 310 -2.53 -39.24 13.11
N ASP A 311 -3.01 -39.96 14.13
CA ASP A 311 -4.33 -40.60 14.08
C ASP A 311 -5.46 -39.65 14.50
N GLN A 312 -5.12 -38.52 15.14
CA GLN A 312 -6.08 -37.49 15.52
C GLN A 312 -6.03 -36.25 14.63
N TRP A 313 -4.86 -35.91 14.10
CA TRP A 313 -4.60 -34.70 13.36
C TRP A 313 -4.14 -35.01 11.94
N GLN A 314 -4.65 -34.25 10.98
CA GLN A 314 -4.23 -34.29 9.59
C GLN A 314 -4.06 -32.88 9.05
N GLY A 315 -3.40 -32.73 7.92
CA GLY A 315 -3.15 -31.41 7.39
C GLY A 315 -2.58 -31.41 6.00
N PHE A 316 -2.48 -30.22 5.42
CA PHE A 316 -1.77 -29.99 4.18
C PHE A 316 -0.76 -28.85 4.35
N ALA A 317 0.26 -28.88 3.51
CA ALA A 317 1.22 -27.79 3.38
C ALA A 317 1.44 -27.46 1.90
N PHE A 318 1.87 -26.23 1.63
CA PHE A 318 2.25 -25.76 0.32
C PHE A 318 3.39 -24.75 0.41
N GLY A 319 4.15 -24.59 -0.66
CA GLY A 319 5.26 -23.64 -0.74
C GLY A 319 5.39 -23.04 -2.12
N VAL A 320 5.50 -21.72 -2.18
CA VAL A 320 5.63 -20.96 -3.44
C VAL A 320 6.70 -19.87 -3.30
N GLY A 321 7.44 -19.65 -4.39
CA GLY A 321 8.41 -18.56 -4.48
C GLY A 321 7.72 -17.21 -4.64
N VAL A 322 7.97 -16.29 -3.71
CA VAL A 322 7.37 -14.95 -3.70
C VAL A 322 7.89 -14.14 -4.88
N ASP A 323 9.18 -14.24 -5.18
CA ASP A 323 9.82 -13.50 -6.26
C ASP A 323 9.23 -13.92 -7.63
N ARG A 324 8.94 -15.21 -7.80
CA ARG A 324 8.29 -15.74 -9.01
C ARG A 324 6.85 -15.24 -9.15
N LEU A 325 6.10 -15.16 -8.06
CA LEU A 325 4.75 -14.57 -8.06
C LEU A 325 4.81 -13.09 -8.47
N ALA A 326 5.76 -12.32 -7.94
CA ALA A 326 5.97 -10.93 -8.31
C ALA A 326 6.28 -10.78 -9.80
N MET A 327 7.18 -11.61 -10.35
CA MET A 327 7.51 -11.61 -11.77
C MET A 327 6.29 -11.87 -12.66
N LEU A 328 5.47 -12.86 -12.31
CA LEU A 328 4.29 -13.23 -13.12
C LEU A 328 3.19 -12.17 -13.03
N LYS A 329 2.90 -11.66 -11.83
CA LYS A 329 1.85 -10.65 -11.61
C LYS A 329 2.22 -9.32 -12.26
N TYR A 330 3.44 -8.86 -12.04
CA TYR A 330 3.90 -7.53 -12.45
C TYR A 330 4.71 -7.49 -13.75
N GLY A 331 4.91 -8.65 -14.40
CA GLY A 331 5.55 -8.73 -15.72
C GLY A 331 7.06 -8.42 -15.68
N MET A 332 7.76 -8.88 -14.64
CA MET A 332 9.20 -8.67 -14.50
C MET A 332 9.97 -9.83 -15.16
N ASP A 333 11.00 -9.49 -15.94
CA ASP A 333 11.70 -10.46 -16.80
C ASP A 333 12.91 -11.15 -16.12
N ASP A 334 13.53 -10.53 -15.12
CA ASP A 334 14.81 -10.98 -14.54
C ASP A 334 14.77 -10.93 -13.02
N LEU A 335 15.04 -12.06 -12.38
CA LEU A 335 15.04 -12.21 -10.92
C LEU A 335 16.21 -11.46 -10.26
N ARG A 336 17.35 -11.30 -10.95
CA ARG A 336 18.56 -10.69 -10.35
C ARG A 336 18.35 -9.21 -10.03
N ALA A 337 17.53 -8.54 -10.84
CA ALA A 337 17.22 -7.12 -10.67
C ALA A 337 16.57 -6.78 -9.31
N PHE A 338 15.96 -7.77 -8.64
CA PHE A 338 15.40 -7.63 -7.29
C PHE A 338 16.48 -7.37 -6.22
N PHE A 339 17.73 -7.75 -6.48
CA PHE A 339 18.81 -7.73 -5.50
C PHE A 339 19.93 -6.73 -5.83
N ASP A 340 19.94 -6.15 -7.03
CA ASP A 340 20.97 -5.22 -7.51
C ASP A 340 20.93 -3.84 -6.83
N GLY A 341 19.81 -3.48 -6.21
CA GLY A 341 19.63 -2.17 -5.57
C GLY A 341 19.51 -0.99 -6.54
N ASP A 342 19.11 -1.23 -7.81
CA ASP A 342 18.92 -0.16 -8.79
C ASP A 342 17.68 0.69 -8.48
N ALA A 343 17.90 1.94 -8.08
CA ALA A 343 16.83 2.88 -7.78
C ALA A 343 15.92 3.21 -8.98
N ARG A 344 16.38 3.06 -10.23
CA ARG A 344 15.54 3.23 -11.43
C ARG A 344 14.55 2.08 -11.57
N TRP A 345 15.01 0.86 -11.31
CA TRP A 345 14.16 -0.33 -11.31
C TRP A 345 13.10 -0.20 -10.21
N LEU A 346 13.51 0.20 -9.01
CA LEU A 346 12.57 0.43 -7.90
C LEU A 346 11.60 1.58 -8.18
N ARG A 347 11.99 2.64 -8.90
CA ARG A 347 11.05 3.69 -9.32
C ARG A 347 10.04 3.22 -10.38
N HIS A 348 10.41 2.24 -11.20
CA HIS A 348 9.54 1.72 -12.25
C HIS A 348 8.58 0.65 -11.74
N TYR A 349 9.09 -0.29 -10.92
CA TYR A 349 8.31 -1.42 -10.41
C TYR A 349 7.86 -1.27 -8.96
N GLY A 350 8.44 -0.36 -8.20
CA GLY A 350 8.10 -0.17 -6.79
C GLY A 350 6.77 0.52 -6.60
N PHE A 351 6.20 0.28 -5.42
CA PHE A 351 4.83 0.65 -5.08
C PHE A 351 4.79 1.89 -4.19
N SER A 352 3.66 2.60 -4.19
CA SER A 352 3.44 3.66 -3.21
C SER A 352 3.27 3.03 -1.83
N ALA A 353 3.79 3.69 -0.78
CA ALA A 353 3.51 3.26 0.60
C ALA A 353 2.01 3.37 0.97
N PHE A 354 1.21 4.06 0.16
CA PHE A 354 -0.24 4.15 0.31
C PHE A 354 -1.00 3.06 -0.46
N ASP A 355 -0.32 2.29 -1.31
CA ASP A 355 -0.93 1.19 -2.05
C ASP A 355 -1.01 -0.08 -1.18
N GLN A 356 -1.70 0.03 -0.04
CA GLN A 356 -1.90 -1.11 0.85
C GLN A 356 -2.85 -2.12 0.20
N PRO A 357 -2.46 -3.40 0.12
CA PRO A 357 -3.31 -4.42 -0.48
C PRO A 357 -4.54 -4.63 0.39
N THR A 358 -5.72 -4.60 -0.23
CA THR A 358 -6.98 -5.01 0.41
C THR A 358 -7.81 -5.78 -0.60
N LEU A 359 -8.52 -6.82 -0.16
CA LEU A 359 -9.39 -7.58 -1.07
C LEU A 359 -10.50 -6.69 -1.69
N SER A 360 -10.96 -5.67 -0.96
CA SER A 360 -12.02 -4.75 -1.43
C SER A 360 -11.58 -3.76 -2.51
N ALA A 361 -10.31 -3.36 -2.52
CA ALA A 361 -9.79 -2.38 -3.48
C ALA A 361 -9.11 -3.03 -4.70
N GLY A 362 -9.02 -4.36 -4.71
CA GLY A 362 -8.06 -5.09 -5.54
C GLY A 362 -6.78 -5.36 -4.77
N VAL A 363 -6.33 -6.62 -4.79
CA VAL A 363 -5.10 -7.05 -4.12
C VAL A 363 -3.89 -6.53 -4.89
N GLY A 364 -3.98 -6.39 -6.21
CA GLY A 364 -2.97 -5.68 -6.99
C GLY A 364 -3.16 -4.18 -6.86
N SER A 365 -2.08 -3.44 -6.58
CA SER A 365 -2.17 -1.98 -6.64
C SER A 365 -2.55 -1.56 -8.07
N THR A 366 -3.65 -0.84 -8.24
CA THR A 366 -4.09 -0.35 -9.55
C THR A 366 -3.24 0.81 -10.09
N VAL A 367 -2.18 1.22 -9.39
CA VAL A 367 -1.48 2.50 -9.63
C VAL A 367 0.02 2.33 -9.99
N GLY A 368 0.62 1.16 -9.76
CA GLY A 368 2.09 0.98 -9.81
C GLY A 368 2.72 0.72 -11.18
N ALA A 369 2.06 -0.04 -12.07
CA ALA A 369 2.61 -0.33 -13.39
C ALA A 369 2.28 0.81 -14.37
N ARG A 370 2.95 1.96 -14.22
CA ARG A 370 2.94 2.98 -15.28
C ARG A 370 3.62 2.38 -16.52
N SER A 371 2.83 2.22 -17.58
CA SER A 371 3.24 1.85 -18.94
C SER A 371 4.45 2.63 -19.43
#